data_AF-F9Q3P5-F1
#
_entry.id   AF-F9Q3P5-F1
#
_cell.length_a   1.000
_cell.length_b   1.000
_cell.length_c   1.000
_cell.angle_alpha   90.00
_cell.angle_beta   90.00
_cell.angle_gamma   90.00
#
_symmetry.space_group_name_H-M   'P 1'
#
loop_
_entity.id
_entity.type
_entity.pdbx_description
1 polymer ?
#
loop_
_entity_poly.entity_id
_entity_poly.type
_entity_poly.pdbx_seq_one_letter_code
_entity_poly.pdbx_strand_id
1 'polypeptide(L)'
;MKSHQLVYQILARENDYVSGEKIGEELNLSRTSIWKAIQRLQQEGLEIDSIKNRGYKLIQGDLILPDLIQEKTNLTIRYKPKTKSTQTDAKEGIEAGNKGNTLYLSTCQTAGRGRFQRPYYSPSQGGIYMSLHIQPNLPYEKLPSYTLLVAAAVYKAIKNLTMIEVDIKWVNDIYFKNKR
;
A
#
# COMPACT_ATOMS: atom_id res chain seq x y z
N MET A 1 11.72 -6.33 8.63
CA MET A 1 10.43 -5.90 9.20
C MET A 1 10.58 -5.39 10.63
N LYS A 2 9.88 -4.29 10.95
CA LYS A 2 9.87 -3.72 12.31
C LYS A 2 8.89 -4.48 13.21
N SER A 3 9.07 -4.43 14.53
CA SER A 3 8.24 -5.17 15.50
C SER A 3 6.74 -4.87 15.38
N HIS A 4 6.33 -3.61 15.22
CA HIS A 4 4.91 -3.25 15.05
C HIS A 4 4.28 -3.81 13.78
N GLN A 5 5.06 -3.97 12.70
CA GLN A 5 4.58 -4.58 11.45
C GLN A 5 4.34 -6.10 11.61
N LEU A 6 5.12 -6.76 12.46
CA LEU A 6 4.90 -8.17 12.81
C LEU A 6 3.65 -8.33 13.67
N VAL A 7 3.48 -7.46 14.68
CA VAL A 7 2.27 -7.42 15.51
C VAL A 7 1.02 -7.17 14.66
N TYR A 8 1.09 -6.21 13.72
CA TYR A 8 -0.01 -5.95 12.78
C TYR A 8 -0.40 -7.20 11.98
N GLN A 9 0.57 -7.96 11.45
CA GLN A 9 0.27 -9.19 10.70
C GLN A 9 -0.48 -10.25 11.54
N ILE A 10 -0.13 -10.37 12.82
CA ILE A 10 -0.84 -11.29 13.74
C ILE A 10 -2.26 -10.79 13.96
N LEU A 11 -2.45 -9.50 14.23
CA LEU A 11 -3.79 -8.94 14.46
C LEU A 11 -4.66 -8.98 13.19
N ALA A 12 -4.08 -8.77 12.01
CA ALA A 12 -4.80 -8.70 10.74
C ALA A 12 -5.32 -10.06 10.25
N ARG A 13 -4.74 -11.17 10.71
CA ARG A 13 -5.19 -12.53 10.36
C ARG A 13 -6.11 -13.15 11.41
N GLU A 14 -6.24 -12.54 12.58
CA GLU A 14 -7.02 -13.05 13.71
C GLU A 14 -8.40 -12.36 13.75
N ASN A 15 -9.46 -13.14 13.87
CA ASN A 15 -10.84 -12.62 13.84
C ASN A 15 -11.31 -12.10 15.22
N ASP A 16 -10.60 -12.45 16.29
CA ASP A 16 -10.92 -12.02 17.65
C ASP A 16 -9.68 -11.54 18.43
N TYR A 17 -9.87 -11.15 19.69
CA TYR A 17 -8.79 -10.61 20.53
C TYR A 17 -7.65 -11.60 20.70
N VAL A 18 -6.43 -11.09 20.63
CA VAL A 18 -5.19 -11.83 20.84
C VAL A 18 -4.49 -11.28 22.08
N SER A 19 -4.15 -12.13 23.04
CA SER A 19 -3.45 -11.70 24.26
C SER A 19 -2.05 -11.19 23.94
N GLY A 20 -1.60 -10.15 24.65
CA GLY A 20 -0.23 -9.63 24.48
C GLY A 20 0.85 -10.64 24.85
N GLU A 21 0.51 -11.64 25.67
CA GLU A 21 1.37 -12.80 25.97
C GLU A 21 1.53 -13.72 24.76
N LYS A 22 0.43 -14.14 24.12
CA LYS A 22 0.47 -14.98 22.91
C LYS A 22 1.27 -14.30 21.79
N ILE A 23 1.04 -13.00 21.57
CA ILE A 23 1.82 -12.21 20.58
C ILE A 23 3.31 -12.16 20.97
N GLY A 24 3.60 -11.98 22.25
CA GLY A 24 4.98 -11.93 22.77
C GLY A 24 5.72 -13.25 22.62
N GLU A 25 5.06 -14.37 22.89
CA GLU A 25 5.60 -15.72 22.70
C GLU A 25 5.90 -16.00 21.22
N GLU A 26 4.94 -15.71 20.33
CA GLU A 26 5.11 -15.96 18.89
C GLU A 26 6.26 -15.14 18.28
N LEU A 27 6.39 -13.87 18.69
CA LEU A 27 7.41 -12.97 18.15
C LEU A 27 8.72 -12.98 18.95
N ASN A 28 8.81 -13.74 20.05
CA ASN A 28 9.89 -13.68 21.03
C ASN A 28 10.18 -12.24 21.52
N LEU A 29 9.11 -11.53 21.91
CA LEU A 29 9.13 -10.13 22.35
C LEU A 29 8.50 -9.99 23.75
N SER A 30 8.99 -9.03 24.53
CA SER A 30 8.40 -8.72 25.83
C SER A 30 6.99 -8.12 25.70
N ARG A 31 6.13 -8.32 26.71
CA ARG A 31 4.82 -7.65 26.81
C ARG A 31 4.91 -6.12 26.67
N THR A 32 5.99 -5.52 27.19
CA THR A 32 6.26 -4.07 27.04
C THR A 32 6.56 -3.67 25.60
N SER A 33 7.21 -4.54 24.82
CA SER A 33 7.47 -4.32 23.39
C SER A 33 6.20 -4.44 22.57
N ILE A 34 5.32 -5.39 22.92
CA ILE A 34 3.99 -5.51 22.31
C ILE A 34 3.16 -4.25 22.58
N TRP A 35 3.09 -3.79 23.82
CA TRP A 35 2.38 -2.54 24.14
C TRP A 35 2.90 -1.35 23.34
N LYS A 36 4.23 -1.16 23.25
CA LYS A 36 4.83 -0.10 22.42
C LYS A 36 4.49 -0.25 20.93
N ALA A 37 4.46 -1.48 20.43
CA ALA A 37 4.06 -1.77 19.06
C ALA A 37 2.59 -1.40 18.79
N ILE A 38 1.67 -1.75 19.70
CA ILE A 38 0.26 -1.37 19.61
C ILE A 38 0.09 0.15 19.61
N GLN A 39 0.77 0.86 20.52
CA GLN A 39 0.75 2.33 20.55
C GLN A 39 1.24 2.93 19.23
N ARG A 40 2.29 2.36 18.64
CA ARG A 40 2.80 2.80 17.34
C ARG A 40 1.79 2.59 16.22
N LEU A 41 1.11 1.44 16.18
CA LEU A 41 0.07 1.17 15.18
C LEU A 41 -1.11 2.15 15.31
N GLN A 42 -1.54 2.44 16.53
CA GLN A 42 -2.59 3.44 16.78
C GLN A 42 -2.17 4.84 16.29
N GLN A 43 -0.91 5.24 16.49
CA GLN A 43 -0.36 6.50 15.94
C GLN A 43 -0.29 6.53 14.41
N GLU A 44 -0.21 5.37 13.77
CA GLU A 44 -0.26 5.23 12.30
C GLU A 44 -1.69 5.23 11.76
N GLY A 45 -2.70 5.38 12.64
CA GLY A 45 -4.11 5.53 12.27
C GLY A 45 -4.91 4.23 12.31
N LEU A 46 -4.35 3.14 12.84
CA LEU A 46 -5.07 1.89 13.01
C LEU A 46 -5.94 1.95 14.27
N GLU A 47 -7.20 1.55 14.12
CA GLU A 47 -8.12 1.39 15.23
C GLU A 47 -7.93 0.01 15.87
N ILE A 48 -7.32 -0.01 17.05
CA ILE A 48 -7.06 -1.23 17.81
C ILE A 48 -7.75 -1.11 19.15
N ASP A 49 -8.66 -2.04 19.43
CA ASP A 49 -9.29 -2.17 20.74
C ASP A 49 -8.39 -2.96 21.70
N SER A 50 -8.44 -2.61 22.98
CA SER A 50 -7.59 -3.15 24.03
C SER A 50 -8.39 -3.41 25.30
N ILE A 51 -8.67 -4.69 25.58
CA ILE A 51 -9.42 -5.11 26.76
C ILE A 51 -8.48 -5.75 27.78
N LYS A 52 -8.53 -5.27 29.03
CA LYS A 52 -7.77 -5.83 30.16
C LYS A 52 -8.10 -7.32 30.31
N ASN A 53 -7.07 -8.14 30.47
CA ASN A 53 -7.16 -9.61 30.58
C ASN A 53 -7.70 -10.35 29.34
N ARG A 54 -7.95 -9.67 28.21
CA ARG A 54 -8.35 -10.31 26.94
C ARG A 54 -7.32 -10.09 25.84
N GLY A 55 -6.78 -8.88 25.71
CA GLY A 55 -5.74 -8.56 24.72
C GLY A 55 -6.16 -7.48 23.73
N TYR A 56 -5.67 -7.60 22.50
CA TYR A 56 -5.80 -6.60 21.44
C TYR A 56 -6.58 -7.15 20.24
N LYS A 57 -7.37 -6.30 19.59
CA LYS A 57 -8.09 -6.64 18.35
C LYS A 57 -7.98 -5.48 17.36
N LEU A 58 -7.60 -5.79 16.11
CA LEU A 58 -7.68 -4.81 15.03
C LEU A 58 -9.15 -4.64 14.64
N ILE A 59 -9.68 -3.43 14.79
CA ILE A 59 -11.05 -3.07 14.45
C ILE A 59 -11.11 -2.51 13.02
N GLN A 60 -10.20 -1.59 12.69
CA GLN A 60 -10.17 -0.94 11.39
C GLN A 60 -8.77 -0.42 11.05
N GLY A 61 -8.48 -0.33 9.76
CA GLY A 61 -7.29 0.31 9.21
C GLY A 61 -6.33 -0.69 8.59
N ASP A 62 -5.58 -0.20 7.61
CA ASP A 62 -4.61 -0.99 6.87
C ASP A 62 -3.21 -0.39 7.01
N LEU A 63 -2.21 -1.26 7.07
CA LEU A 63 -0.81 -0.86 7.05
C LEU A 63 -0.12 -1.37 5.78
N ILE A 64 0.50 -0.48 5.02
CA ILE A 64 1.39 -0.88 3.91
C ILE A 64 2.63 -1.52 4.52
N LEU A 65 2.95 -2.74 4.08
CA LEU A 65 4.11 -3.53 4.51
C LEU A 65 5.10 -3.67 3.32
N PRO A 66 6.03 -2.71 3.12
CA PRO A 66 6.92 -2.72 1.95
C PRO A 66 7.78 -3.98 1.84
N ASP A 67 8.31 -4.45 2.97
CA ASP A 67 9.13 -5.66 3.05
C ASP A 67 8.34 -6.90 2.57
N LEU A 68 7.08 -7.02 2.96
CA LEU A 68 6.21 -8.14 2.57
C LEU A 68 5.85 -8.07 1.08
N ILE A 69 5.54 -6.87 0.57
CA ILE A 69 5.29 -6.67 -0.87
C ILE A 69 6.54 -7.05 -1.67
N GLN A 70 7.72 -6.66 -1.20
CA GLN A 70 8.99 -7.00 -1.85
C GLN A 70 9.28 -8.51 -1.80
N GLU A 71 8.93 -9.21 -0.71
CA GLU A 71 9.09 -10.66 -0.60
C GLU A 71 8.14 -11.42 -1.54
N LYS A 72 6.90 -10.94 -1.70
CA LYS A 72 5.86 -11.61 -2.50
C LYS A 72 5.89 -11.25 -3.98
N THR A 73 6.80 -10.36 -4.40
CA THR A 73 6.90 -9.90 -5.78
C THR A 73 8.36 -9.87 -6.24
N ASN A 74 8.58 -9.73 -7.55
CA ASN A 74 9.91 -9.52 -8.11
C ASN A 74 10.23 -8.01 -8.25
N LEU A 75 9.60 -7.16 -7.42
CA LEU A 75 9.72 -5.71 -7.50
C LEU A 75 10.61 -5.17 -6.38
N THR A 76 11.45 -4.20 -6.70
CA THR A 76 12.09 -3.36 -5.68
C THR A 76 11.07 -2.36 -5.14
N ILE A 77 10.88 -2.29 -3.83
CA ILE A 77 9.86 -1.42 -3.23
C ILE A 77 10.53 -0.17 -2.63
N ARG A 78 10.08 1.01 -3.06
CA ARG A 78 10.47 2.32 -2.53
C ARG A 78 9.26 2.98 -1.88
N TYR A 79 9.15 2.83 -0.56
CA TYR A 79 8.02 3.38 0.19
C TYR A 79 8.37 4.68 0.91
N LYS A 80 7.55 5.71 0.73
CA LYS A 80 7.57 6.96 1.50
C LYS A 80 6.17 7.20 2.08
N PRO A 81 5.97 7.25 3.41
CA PRO A 81 4.64 7.51 3.99
C PRO A 81 4.00 8.81 3.49
N LYS A 82 4.83 9.82 3.20
CA LYS A 82 4.42 11.09 2.62
C LYS A 82 5.41 11.50 1.54
N THR A 83 4.93 11.85 0.37
CA THR A 83 5.74 12.33 -0.76
C THR A 83 5.09 13.54 -1.45
N LYS A 84 5.82 14.21 -2.33
CA LYS A 84 5.22 15.18 -3.27
C LYS A 84 4.35 14.44 -4.28
N SER A 85 4.91 13.43 -4.94
CA SER A 85 4.22 12.55 -5.87
C SER A 85 5.05 11.29 -6.08
N THR A 86 4.43 10.13 -6.04
CA THR A 86 5.07 8.83 -6.37
C THR A 86 5.63 8.82 -7.79
N GLN A 87 5.01 9.56 -8.72
CA GLN A 87 5.50 9.71 -10.08
C GLN A 87 6.77 10.57 -10.15
N THR A 88 6.89 11.57 -9.27
CA THR A 88 8.12 12.36 -9.16
C THR A 88 9.23 11.51 -8.55
N ASP A 89 8.93 10.75 -7.49
CA ASP A 89 9.90 9.82 -6.90
C ASP A 89 10.41 8.80 -7.93
N ALA A 90 9.53 8.32 -8.80
CA ALA A 90 9.89 7.41 -9.88
C ALA A 90 10.88 8.05 -10.87
N LYS A 91 10.62 9.29 -11.30
CA LYS A 91 11.52 10.03 -12.21
C LYS A 91 12.88 10.29 -11.59
N GLU A 92 12.91 10.79 -10.35
CA GLU A 92 14.15 11.04 -9.60
C GLU A 92 14.97 9.76 -9.44
N GLY A 93 14.30 8.62 -9.19
CA GLY A 93 15.00 7.35 -9.10
C GLY A 93 15.53 6.85 -10.44
N ILE A 94 14.85 7.11 -11.56
CA ILE A 94 15.37 6.82 -12.91
C ILE A 94 16.65 7.64 -13.16
N GLU A 95 16.63 8.93 -12.84
CA GLU A 95 17.79 9.83 -12.98
C GLU A 95 18.96 9.39 -12.07
N ALA A 96 18.66 8.86 -10.88
CA ALA A 96 19.64 8.27 -9.99
C ALA A 96 20.14 6.87 -10.40
N GLY A 97 19.67 6.34 -11.55
CA GLY A 97 20.13 5.06 -12.10
C GLY A 97 19.40 3.82 -11.58
N ASN A 98 18.26 3.96 -10.89
CA ASN A 98 17.45 2.81 -10.50
C ASN A 98 16.99 2.05 -11.75
N LYS A 99 17.09 0.72 -11.70
CA LYS A 99 16.63 -0.16 -12.78
C LYS A 99 15.10 -0.29 -12.79
N GLY A 100 14.57 -0.84 -13.88
CA GLY A 100 13.17 -1.22 -13.98
C GLY A 100 12.76 -2.23 -12.90
N ASN A 101 11.47 -2.54 -12.83
CA ASN A 101 10.86 -3.34 -11.76
C ASN A 101 10.95 -2.67 -10.38
N THR A 102 10.89 -1.34 -10.35
CA THR A 102 10.87 -0.58 -9.09
C THR A 102 9.48 0.04 -8.88
N LEU A 103 8.82 -0.29 -7.77
CA LEU A 103 7.53 0.26 -7.37
C LEU A 103 7.73 1.34 -6.31
N TYR A 104 7.25 2.54 -6.60
CA TYR A 104 7.25 3.68 -5.70
C TYR A 104 5.87 3.77 -5.05
N LEU A 105 5.81 3.71 -3.72
CA LEU A 105 4.58 3.62 -2.94
C LEU A 105 4.47 4.75 -1.92
N SER A 106 3.25 5.23 -1.71
CA SER A 106 2.93 6.17 -0.64
C SER A 106 1.49 6.04 -0.17
N THR A 107 1.24 6.46 1.07
CA THR A 107 -0.11 6.65 1.64
C THR A 107 -0.56 8.10 1.58
N CYS A 108 0.28 9.05 1.12
CA CYS A 108 -0.08 10.47 1.02
C CYS A 108 0.78 11.21 0.00
N GLN A 109 0.13 11.98 -0.89
CA GLN A 109 0.82 12.88 -1.82
C GLN A 109 0.43 14.34 -1.58
N THR A 110 1.40 15.22 -1.35
CA THR A 110 1.16 16.65 -1.14
C THR A 110 1.02 17.44 -2.44
N ALA A 111 1.49 16.88 -3.56
CA ALA A 111 1.47 17.49 -4.88
C ALA A 111 1.18 16.44 -5.96
N GLY A 112 0.23 15.53 -5.68
CA GLY A 112 -0.24 14.52 -6.63
C GLY A 112 -0.80 15.19 -7.89
N ARG A 113 -0.50 14.61 -9.07
CA ARG A 113 -0.90 15.17 -10.36
C ARG A 113 -1.51 14.10 -11.26
N GLY A 114 -2.65 14.42 -11.86
CA GLY A 114 -3.26 13.67 -12.94
C GLY A 114 -2.82 14.18 -14.31
N ARG A 115 -3.59 13.82 -15.35
CA ARG A 115 -3.35 14.29 -16.71
C ARG A 115 -3.45 15.81 -16.80
N PHE A 116 -2.67 16.39 -17.72
CA PHE A 116 -2.63 17.84 -17.98
C PHE A 116 -2.37 18.67 -16.71
N GLN A 117 -1.52 18.14 -15.81
CA GLN A 117 -1.12 18.78 -14.55
C GLN A 117 -2.27 19.07 -13.57
N ARG A 118 -3.45 18.46 -13.77
CA ARG A 118 -4.57 18.62 -12.84
C ARG A 118 -4.20 18.08 -11.46
N PRO A 119 -4.53 18.76 -10.36
CA PRO A 119 -4.33 18.22 -9.02
C PRO A 119 -5.01 16.86 -8.86
N TYR A 120 -4.32 15.92 -8.19
CA TYR A 120 -4.87 14.61 -7.84
C TYR A 120 -4.97 14.50 -6.32
N TYR A 121 -6.20 14.51 -5.81
CA TYR A 121 -6.49 14.44 -4.38
C TYR A 121 -5.91 13.16 -3.78
N SER A 122 -4.99 13.30 -2.82
CA SER A 122 -4.24 12.20 -2.22
C SER A 122 -4.10 12.36 -0.68
N PRO A 123 -5.22 12.32 0.06
CA PRO A 123 -5.24 12.56 1.51
C PRO A 123 -4.37 11.56 2.27
N SER A 124 -3.99 11.91 3.50
CA SER A 124 -3.27 10.99 4.40
C SER A 124 -4.17 9.94 5.04
N GLN A 125 -5.49 10.13 4.98
CA GLN A 125 -6.50 9.27 5.58
C GLN A 125 -6.80 8.01 4.75
N GLY A 126 -6.16 7.81 3.60
CA GLY A 126 -6.33 6.59 2.82
C GLY A 126 -5.85 6.68 1.38
N GLY A 127 -6.05 5.56 0.67
CA GLY A 127 -5.66 5.38 -0.72
C GLY A 127 -4.32 4.68 -0.89
N ILE A 128 -4.15 4.08 -2.07
CA ILE A 128 -2.90 3.44 -2.50
C ILE A 128 -2.36 4.28 -3.66
N TYR A 129 -1.31 5.05 -3.38
CA TYR A 129 -0.64 5.85 -4.41
C TYR A 129 0.62 5.12 -4.86
N MET A 130 0.70 4.82 -6.15
CA MET A 130 1.78 4.02 -6.70
C MET A 130 2.21 4.45 -8.10
N SER A 131 3.52 4.34 -8.34
CA SER A 131 4.13 4.49 -9.66
C SER A 131 5.10 3.34 -9.90
N LEU A 132 4.90 2.58 -10.96
CA LEU A 132 5.76 1.45 -11.32
C LEU A 132 6.71 1.85 -12.45
N HIS A 133 8.01 1.82 -12.18
CA HIS A 133 9.04 1.96 -13.20
C HIS A 133 9.26 0.62 -13.91
N ILE A 134 8.92 0.57 -15.19
CA ILE A 134 9.17 -0.56 -16.09
C ILE A 134 10.17 -0.17 -17.18
N GLN A 135 10.93 -1.14 -17.68
CA GLN A 135 11.89 -0.97 -18.78
C GLN A 135 11.62 -2.00 -19.88
N PRO A 136 10.52 -1.86 -20.64
CA PRO A 136 10.20 -2.79 -21.70
C PRO A 136 11.22 -2.68 -22.84
N ASN A 137 11.64 -3.82 -23.38
CA ASN A 137 12.47 -3.87 -24.59
C ASN A 137 11.60 -3.73 -25.84
N LEU A 138 10.99 -2.56 -26.03
CA LEU A 138 10.05 -2.28 -27.12
C LEU A 138 10.26 -0.86 -27.69
N PRO A 139 9.96 -0.63 -28.99
CA PRO A 139 9.92 0.70 -29.57
C PRO A 139 8.90 1.61 -28.90
N TYR A 140 9.15 2.92 -28.95
CA TYR A 140 8.32 3.94 -28.31
C TYR A 140 6.86 3.90 -28.80
N GLU A 141 6.63 3.62 -30.09
CA GLU A 141 5.29 3.58 -30.67
C GLU A 141 4.41 2.46 -30.08
N LYS A 142 5.01 1.45 -29.45
CA LYS A 142 4.28 0.36 -28.79
C LYS A 142 3.91 0.67 -27.34
N LEU A 143 4.48 1.71 -26.73
CA LEU A 143 4.23 2.05 -25.32
C LEU A 143 2.77 2.41 -25.00
N PRO A 144 1.96 3.04 -25.88
CA PRO A 144 0.55 3.32 -25.58
C PRO A 144 -0.27 2.07 -25.22
N SER A 145 0.12 0.88 -25.68
CA SER A 145 -0.53 -0.38 -25.30
C SER A 145 -0.43 -0.70 -23.80
N TYR A 146 0.61 -0.21 -23.10
CA TYR A 146 0.77 -0.41 -21.66
C TYR A 146 -0.31 0.27 -20.86
N THR A 147 -0.84 1.40 -21.33
CA THR A 147 -1.98 2.05 -20.68
C THR A 147 -3.19 1.13 -20.61
N LEU A 148 -3.50 0.44 -21.72
CA LEU A 148 -4.59 -0.54 -21.78
C LEU A 148 -4.32 -1.75 -20.89
N LEU A 149 -3.07 -2.25 -20.88
CA LEU A 149 -2.66 -3.36 -20.03
C LEU A 149 -2.80 -3.01 -18.54
N VAL A 150 -2.40 -1.81 -18.13
CA VAL A 150 -2.53 -1.33 -16.74
C VAL A 150 -4.00 -1.19 -16.36
N ALA A 151 -4.84 -0.60 -17.21
CA ALA A 151 -6.28 -0.50 -16.94
C ALA A 151 -6.92 -1.88 -16.73
N ALA A 152 -6.61 -2.85 -17.60
CA ALA A 152 -7.09 -4.22 -17.47
C ALA A 152 -6.55 -4.93 -16.21
N ALA A 153 -5.28 -4.71 -15.86
CA ALA A 153 -4.66 -5.28 -14.67
C ALA A 153 -5.30 -4.75 -13.38
N VAL A 154 -5.54 -3.43 -13.29
CA VAL A 154 -6.22 -2.81 -12.15
C VAL A 154 -7.66 -3.29 -12.03
N TYR A 155 -8.40 -3.34 -13.14
CA TYR A 155 -9.75 -3.92 -13.17
C TYR A 155 -9.76 -5.35 -12.63
N LYS A 156 -8.87 -6.22 -13.13
CA LYS A 156 -8.76 -7.62 -12.67
C LYS A 156 -8.41 -7.71 -11.19
N ALA A 157 -7.49 -6.87 -10.71
CA ALA A 157 -7.09 -6.85 -9.30
C ALA A 157 -8.29 -6.49 -8.40
N ILE A 158 -9.03 -5.43 -8.73
CA ILE A 158 -10.22 -5.02 -7.97
C ILE A 158 -11.26 -6.14 -7.99
N LYS A 159 -11.62 -6.65 -9.18
CA LYS A 159 -12.64 -7.69 -9.31
C LYS A 159 -12.28 -8.97 -8.57
N ASN A 160 -11.05 -9.45 -8.68
CA ASN A 160 -10.63 -10.71 -8.05
C ASN A 160 -10.51 -10.60 -6.52
N LEU A 161 -10.10 -9.44 -6.00
CA LEU A 161 -9.87 -9.26 -4.56
C LEU A 161 -11.15 -8.88 -3.81
N THR A 162 -12.09 -8.22 -4.48
CA THR A 162 -13.27 -7.63 -3.81
C THR A 162 -14.60 -8.16 -4.33
N MET A 163 -14.60 -8.90 -5.44
CA MET A 163 -15.81 -9.28 -6.18
C MET A 163 -16.65 -8.10 -6.67
N ILE A 164 -16.11 -6.88 -6.65
CA ILE A 164 -16.78 -5.66 -7.11
C ILE A 164 -16.59 -5.51 -8.62
N GLU A 165 -17.69 -5.29 -9.33
CA GLU A 165 -17.67 -4.92 -10.74
C GLU A 165 -17.37 -3.43 -10.91
N VAL A 166 -16.36 -3.11 -11.72
CA VAL A 166 -15.96 -1.73 -12.04
C VAL A 166 -15.83 -1.53 -13.54
N ASP A 167 -16.03 -0.32 -14.03
CA ASP A 167 -15.92 0.03 -15.45
C ASP A 167 -14.55 0.64 -15.76
N ILE A 168 -14.10 0.48 -16.99
CA ILE A 168 -12.92 1.20 -17.52
C ILE A 168 -13.42 2.37 -18.36
N LYS A 169 -13.25 3.61 -17.86
CA LYS A 169 -13.43 4.79 -18.69
C LYS A 169 -12.19 4.98 -19.54
N TRP A 170 -12.38 4.76 -20.83
CA TRP A 170 -11.32 4.72 -21.83
C TRP A 170 -10.38 5.96 -21.73
N VAL A 171 -9.06 5.81 -21.59
CA VAL A 171 -8.22 4.59 -21.38
C VAL A 171 -7.61 4.50 -19.97
N ASN A 172 -7.88 5.44 -19.06
CA ASN A 172 -7.00 5.70 -17.92
C ASN A 172 -7.65 5.66 -16.55
N ASP A 173 -8.97 5.57 -16.47
CA ASP A 173 -9.68 5.73 -15.20
C ASP A 173 -10.60 4.51 -14.96
N ILE A 174 -10.60 4.02 -13.73
CA ILE A 174 -11.54 3.01 -13.26
C ILE A 174 -12.73 3.72 -12.60
N TYR A 175 -13.93 3.21 -12.83
CA TYR A 175 -15.18 3.78 -12.32
C TYR A 175 -16.01 2.73 -11.59
N PHE A 176 -16.62 3.11 -10.48
CA PHE A 176 -17.62 2.32 -9.78
C PHE A 176 -18.91 3.15 -9.66
N LYS A 177 -20.03 2.63 -10.17
CA LYS A 177 -21.34 3.31 -10.14
C LYS A 177 -21.27 4.77 -10.65
N ASN A 178 -20.63 4.98 -11.80
CA ASN A 178 -20.41 6.30 -12.42
C ASN A 178 -19.55 7.29 -11.62
N LYS A 179 -18.85 6.84 -10.57
CA LYS A 179 -17.86 7.63 -9.83
C LYS A 179 -16.46 7.07 -10.06
N ARG A 180 -15.50 7.97 -10.19
CA ARG A 180 -14.07 7.61 -10.27
C ARG A 180 -13.54 7.35 -8.87
#